data_AF-A0A920W627-F1
#
_entry.id   AF-A0A920W627-F1
#
_cell.length_a   1.000
_cell.length_b   1.000
_cell.length_c   1.000
_cell.angle_alpha   90.00
_cell.angle_beta   90.00
_cell.angle_gamma   90.00
#
_symmetry.space_group_name_H-M   'P 1'
#
loop_
_entity.id
_entity.type
_entity.pdbx_description
1 polymer ?
#
loop_
_entity_poly.entity_id
_entity_poly.type
_entity_poly.pdbx_seq_one_letter_code
_entity_poly.pdbx_strand_id
1 'polypeptide(L)'
;MLTVLTVPAHAQLATPNDNGITYGHVHLNVSDIEVHKKLWVEWFGGEVVQKGPLTAIRLPNFLIALTEQDPTGPMQGPSARSLWV
;
A
#
# COMPACT_ATOMS: atom_id res chain seq x y z
N MET A 1 48.94 -1.70 8.01
CA MET A 1 47.92 -2.72 7.68
C MET A 1 46.57 -2.12 8.06
N LEU A 2 45.71 -1.82 7.10
CA LEU A 2 44.42 -1.14 7.33
C LEU A 2 43.33 -2.20 7.47
N THR A 3 42.79 -2.38 8.67
CA THR A 3 41.73 -3.35 8.95
C THR A 3 40.37 -2.71 8.67
N VAL A 4 39.63 -3.23 7.69
CA VAL A 4 38.26 -2.81 7.38
C VAL A 4 37.30 -3.62 8.26
N LEU A 5 36.48 -2.94 9.06
CA LEU A 5 35.40 -3.54 9.82
C LEU A 5 34.11 -3.51 8.98
N THR A 6 33.58 -4.68 8.64
CA THR A 6 32.29 -4.82 7.96
C THR A 6 31.17 -4.78 9.00
N VAL A 7 30.38 -3.71 9.03
CA VAL A 7 29.20 -3.61 9.89
C VAL A 7 28.06 -4.39 9.24
N PRO A 8 27.33 -5.26 9.97
CA PRO A 8 26.15 -5.91 9.43
C PRO A 8 25.08 -4.86 9.10
N ALA A 9 24.67 -4.79 7.84
CA ALA A 9 23.51 -4.01 7.44
C ALA A 9 22.24 -4.81 7.76
N HIS A 10 21.55 -4.45 8.85
CA HIS A 10 20.25 -5.03 9.18
C HIS A 10 19.19 -4.49 8.22
N ALA A 11 18.74 -5.31 7.27
CA ALA A 11 17.50 -5.08 6.52
C ALA A 11 16.29 -5.48 7.39
N GLN A 12 16.12 -4.82 8.56
CA GLN A 12 15.04 -5.16 9.48
C GLN A 12 13.70 -4.74 8.87
N LEU A 13 12.87 -5.72 8.55
CA LEU A 13 11.46 -5.52 8.22
C LEU A 13 10.77 -4.71 9.33
N ALA A 14 9.81 -3.86 8.98
CA ALA A 14 9.08 -3.10 9.97
C ALA A 14 8.47 -4.05 11.02
N THR A 15 8.57 -3.67 12.29
CA THR A 15 8.07 -4.52 13.39
C THR A 15 6.59 -4.87 13.12
N PRO A 16 6.24 -6.17 13.07
CA PRO A 16 4.85 -6.57 12.93
C PRO A 16 4.01 -5.99 14.08
N ASN A 17 2.78 -5.56 13.80
CA ASN A 17 1.84 -5.21 14.87
C ASN A 17 1.37 -6.47 15.63
N ASP A 18 0.51 -6.30 16.62
CA ASP A 18 -0.03 -7.39 17.45
C ASP A 18 -0.68 -8.54 16.64
N ASN A 19 -1.07 -8.27 15.38
CA ASN A 19 -1.66 -9.24 14.45
C ASN A 19 -0.63 -9.87 13.49
N GLY A 20 0.67 -9.62 13.67
CA GLY A 20 1.72 -10.12 12.79
C GLY A 20 1.82 -9.40 11.44
N ILE A 21 1.14 -8.25 11.27
CA ILE A 21 1.17 -7.47 10.03
C ILE A 21 2.30 -6.45 10.13
N THR A 22 3.37 -6.72 9.40
CA THR A 22 4.41 -5.75 9.07
C THR A 22 3.88 -4.77 8.03
N TYR A 23 4.13 -3.47 8.25
CA TYR A 23 3.69 -2.36 7.41
C TYR A 23 3.76 -2.69 5.90
N GLY A 24 2.59 -2.81 5.27
CA GLY A 24 2.46 -3.15 3.85
C GLY A 24 1.86 -1.99 3.06
N HIS A 25 1.98 -2.07 1.73
CA HIS A 25 1.21 -1.23 0.83
C HIS A 25 0.60 -2.06 -0.28
N VAL A 26 -0.60 -1.70 -0.71
CA VAL A 26 -1.25 -2.32 -1.87
C VAL A 26 -1.57 -1.26 -2.89
N HIS A 27 -1.45 -1.64 -4.16
CA HIS A 27 -1.87 -0.82 -5.28
C HIS A 27 -3.21 -1.36 -5.78
N LEU A 28 -4.23 -0.52 -5.76
CA LEU A 28 -5.56 -0.85 -6.25
C LEU A 28 -5.86 -0.05 -7.51
N ASN A 29 -6.25 -0.77 -8.56
CA ASN A 29 -6.85 -0.17 -9.74
C ASN A 29 -8.35 -0.05 -9.50
N VAL A 30 -8.87 1.15 -9.58
CA VAL A 30 -10.26 1.48 -9.23
C VAL A 30 -10.91 2.24 -10.37
N SER A 31 -12.20 2.03 -10.59
CA SER A 31 -12.96 2.75 -11.62
C SER A 31 -13.29 4.19 -11.22
N ASP A 32 -13.28 4.49 -9.92
CA ASP A 32 -13.55 5.82 -9.37
C ASP A 32 -12.78 5.98 -8.05
N ILE A 33 -11.86 6.95 -8.04
CA ILE A 33 -11.01 7.25 -6.88
C ILE A 33 -11.83 7.88 -5.73
N GLU A 34 -12.80 8.73 -6.02
CA GLU A 34 -13.59 9.45 -5.01
C GLU A 34 -14.49 8.51 -4.22
N VAL A 35 -15.09 7.52 -4.90
CA VAL A 35 -15.85 6.45 -4.23
C VAL A 35 -14.95 5.67 -3.28
N HIS A 36 -13.73 5.31 -3.72
CA HIS A 36 -12.80 4.55 -2.88
C HIS A 36 -12.25 5.38 -1.72
N LYS A 37 -11.99 6.68 -1.91
CA LYS A 37 -11.64 7.59 -0.80
C LYS A 37 -12.71 7.55 0.27
N LYS A 38 -13.98 7.76 -0.08
CA LYS A 38 -15.09 7.71 0.87
C LYS A 38 -15.17 6.37 1.58
N LEU A 39 -15.09 5.27 0.82
CA LEU A 39 -15.09 3.92 1.40
C LEU A 39 -14.01 3.76 2.48
N TRP A 40 -12.76 4.06 2.15
CA TRP A 40 -11.63 3.84 3.05
C TRP A 40 -11.58 4.84 4.21
N VAL A 41 -12.01 6.08 4.01
CA VAL A 41 -12.03 7.11 5.06
C VAL A 41 -13.20 6.88 6.01
N GLU A 42 -14.42 6.74 5.49
CA GLU A 42 -15.64 6.68 6.31
C GLU A 42 -15.78 5.36 7.04
N TRP A 43 -15.47 4.23 6.39
CA TRP A 43 -15.69 2.90 6.97
C TRP A 43 -14.49 2.34 7.71
N PHE A 44 -13.27 2.74 7.31
CA PHE A 44 -12.03 2.20 7.86
C PHE A 44 -11.18 3.23 8.59
N GLY A 45 -11.62 4.49 8.67
CA GLY A 45 -10.89 5.56 9.37
C GLY A 45 -9.56 5.93 8.70
N GLY A 46 -9.46 5.73 7.39
CA GLY A 46 -8.26 6.10 6.61
C GLY A 46 -8.08 7.60 6.46
N GLU A 47 -6.84 8.04 6.28
CA GLU A 47 -6.46 9.42 5.97
C GLU A 47 -6.03 9.52 4.50
N VAL A 48 -6.58 10.47 3.75
CA VAL A 48 -6.16 10.70 2.36
C VAL A 48 -4.80 11.39 2.34
N VAL A 49 -3.83 10.76 1.69
CA VAL A 49 -2.48 11.29 1.50
C VAL A 49 -2.21 11.46 0.00
N GLN A 50 -1.95 12.72 -0.40
CA GLN A 50 -1.53 13.02 -1.76
C GLN A 50 0.01 13.02 -1.87
N LYS A 51 0.54 12.22 -2.80
CA LYS A 51 1.98 12.19 -3.12
C LYS A 51 2.19 12.41 -4.62
N GLY A 52 2.25 13.68 -5.02
CA GLY A 52 2.32 14.06 -6.44
C GLY A 52 1.05 13.63 -7.17
N PRO A 53 1.12 12.87 -8.30
CA PRO A 53 -0.06 12.38 -8.99
C PRO A 53 -0.73 11.19 -8.30
N LEU A 54 -0.07 10.57 -7.32
CA LEU A 54 -0.57 9.39 -6.63
C LEU A 54 -1.50 9.79 -5.49
N THR A 55 -2.73 9.28 -5.54
CA THR A 55 -3.65 9.31 -4.39
C THR A 55 -3.44 8.06 -3.56
N ALA A 56 -3.16 8.22 -2.27
CA ALA A 56 -3.08 7.10 -1.34
C ALA A 56 -3.98 7.30 -0.12
N ILE A 57 -4.37 6.19 0.51
CA ILE A 57 -5.03 6.17 1.81
C ILE A 57 -4.07 5.59 2.83
N ARG A 58 -3.82 6.32 3.92
CA ARG A 58 -3.05 5.87 5.07
C ARG A 58 -3.98 5.33 6.13
N LEU A 59 -3.71 4.09 6.52
CA LEU A 59 -4.24 3.44 7.72
C LEU A 59 -3.09 3.29 8.74
N PRO A 60 -3.37 3.03 10.03
CA PRO A 60 -2.35 3.00 11.09
C PRO A 60 -1.11 2.14 10.79
N ASN A 61 -1.26 1.07 10.00
CA ASN A 61 -0.18 0.15 9.65
C ASN A 61 -0.14 -0.23 8.16
N PHE A 62 -0.82 0.54 7.29
CA PHE A 62 -1.06 0.12 5.92
C PHE A 62 -1.27 1.30 4.99
N LEU A 63 -0.80 1.20 3.75
CA LEU A 63 -0.99 2.22 2.71
C LEU A 63 -1.70 1.62 1.51
N ILE A 64 -2.69 2.33 0.98
CA ILE A 64 -3.45 1.93 -0.20
C ILE A 64 -3.19 2.98 -1.28
N ALA A 65 -2.43 2.65 -2.31
CA ALA A 65 -2.26 3.50 -3.48
C ALA A 65 -3.40 3.25 -4.47
N LEU A 66 -4.12 4.30 -4.86
CA LEU A 66 -5.23 4.24 -5.80
C LEU A 66 -4.77 4.73 -7.17
N THR A 67 -5.05 3.92 -8.20
CA THR A 67 -4.87 4.28 -9.60
C THR A 67 -6.20 4.13 -10.31
N GLU A 68 -6.64 5.17 -11.02
CA GLU A 68 -7.86 5.09 -11.81
C GLU A 68 -7.62 4.25 -13.07
N GLN A 69 -8.43 3.23 -13.30
CA GLN A 69 -8.34 2.37 -14.47
C GLN A 69 -9.69 1.74 -14.78
N ASP A 70 -10.04 1.70 -16.06
CA ASP A 70 -11.20 0.94 -16.54
C ASP A 70 -11.05 -0.56 -16.23
N PRO A 71 -12.15 -1.29 -15.95
CA PRO A 71 -12.11 -2.73 -15.74
C PRO A 71 -11.64 -3.46 -17.01
N THR A 72 -10.48 -4.11 -16.98
CA THR A 72 -9.90 -4.79 -18.16
C THR A 72 -10.17 -6.30 -18.21
N GLY A 73 -11.30 -6.79 -17.70
CA GLY A 73 -11.63 -8.22 -17.73
C GLY A 73 -13.12 -8.53 -17.54
N PRO A 74 -13.58 -9.73 -17.96
CA PRO A 74 -14.92 -10.21 -17.64
C PRO A 74 -15.08 -10.31 -16.12
N MET A 75 -16.30 -10.10 -15.62
CA MET A 75 -16.64 -10.11 -14.19
C MET A 75 -16.41 -11.49 -13.55
N GLN A 76 -15.16 -11.83 -13.25
CA GLN A 76 -14.72 -13.03 -12.56
C GLN A 76 -13.50 -12.69 -11.72
N GLY A 77 -13.73 -12.15 -10.52
CA GLY A 77 -12.69 -11.77 -9.57
C GLY A 77 -11.84 -10.60 -10.08
N PRO A 78 -11.42 -9.66 -9.22
CA PRO A 78 -10.51 -8.64 -9.70
C PRO A 78 -9.21 -9.35 -10.07
N SER A 79 -8.84 -9.29 -11.35
CA SER A 79 -7.44 -9.37 -11.76
C SER A 79 -6.72 -8.12 -11.22
N ALA A 80 -6.68 -8.01 -9.90
CA ALA A 80 -5.75 -7.15 -9.21
C ALA A 80 -4.38 -7.66 -9.63
N ARG A 81 -3.76 -6.99 -10.59
CA ARG A 81 -2.34 -7.16 -10.88
C ARG A 81 -1.60 -6.62 -9.65
N SER A 82 -1.53 -7.47 -8.64
CA SER A 82 -0.74 -7.29 -7.42
C SER A 82 0.71 -7.21 -7.83
N LEU A 83 1.20 -6.01 -8.12
CA LEU A 83 2.64 -5.76 -8.25
C LEU A 83 3.22 -5.65 -6.83
N TRP A 84 3.79 -6.78 -6.42
CA TRP A 84 4.85 -7.04 -5.43
C TRP A 84 4.70 -6.53 -3.98
N VAL A 85 4.86 -7.49 -3.05
CA VAL A 85 5.29 -7.31 -1.65
C VAL A 85 6.65 -6.63 -1.60
#